data_AF-A0A9C8WNU5-F1
#
_entry.id   AF-A0A9C8WNU5-F1
#
_cell.length_a   1.000
_cell.length_b   1.000
_cell.length_c   1.000
_cell.angle_alpha   90.00
_cell.angle_beta   90.00
_cell.angle_gamma   90.00
#
_symmetry.space_group_name_H-M   'P 1'
#
loop_
_entity.id
_entity.type
_entity.pdbx_description
1 polymer ?
#
loop_
_entity_poly.entity_id
_entity_poly.type
_entity_poly.pdbx_seq_one_letter_code
_entity_poly.pdbx_strand_id
1 'polypeptide(L)'
;MAEEANKIIYSMIKVSKSYNNKPILKDISLSYFYGAKIGVLGLNGSGKSTLLRILAGIDSEFEGRTTMSEGFTIDYLPQEPDLDPEKTVREVVEEGAQATVDLLAEFNAINEKFAEPMNDDEMQALIDRQAQVQDRLDATDAWNLDSRLDMAMDALRCPPA
;
A
#
# COMPACT_ATOMS: atom_id res chain seq x y z
N MET A 1 13.84 22.35 1.62
CA MET A 1 14.06 21.19 2.52
C MET A 1 13.51 21.40 3.95
N ALA A 2 13.55 22.61 4.54
CA ALA A 2 12.93 22.85 5.87
C ALA A 2 11.39 23.03 5.84
N GLU A 3 10.79 23.41 4.70
CA GLU A 3 9.34 23.64 4.59
C GLU A 3 8.50 22.35 4.56
N GLU A 4 9.04 21.22 4.10
CA GLU A 4 8.29 19.95 4.03
C GLU A 4 8.08 19.30 5.41
N ALA A 5 8.99 19.50 6.35
CA ALA A 5 8.92 18.90 7.69
C ALA A 5 7.70 19.38 8.52
N ASN A 6 7.11 20.51 8.14
CA ASN A 6 5.93 21.08 8.80
C ASN A 6 4.63 20.84 8.02
N LYS A 7 4.67 20.10 6.90
CA LYS A 7 3.46 19.76 6.13
C LYS A 7 2.63 18.76 6.92
N ILE A 8 1.42 19.15 7.32
CA ILE A 8 0.46 18.25 7.95
C ILE A 8 -0.15 17.36 6.86
N ILE A 9 0.00 16.05 7.00
CA ILE A 9 -0.51 15.06 6.04
C ILE A 9 -1.80 14.38 6.51
N TYR A 10 -2.06 14.40 7.82
CA TYR A 10 -3.27 13.84 8.42
C TYR A 10 -3.63 14.61 9.69
N SER A 11 -4.92 14.85 9.90
CA SER A 11 -5.44 15.45 11.14
C SER A 11 -6.66 14.71 11.68
N MET A 12 -6.71 14.63 13.01
CA MET A 12 -7.87 14.20 13.80
C MET A 12 -8.37 15.41 14.59
N ILE A 13 -9.67 15.66 14.59
CA ILE A 13 -10.28 16.79 15.27
C ILE A 13 -11.41 16.27 16.15
N LYS A 14 -11.19 16.33 17.47
CA LYS A 14 -12.12 15.90 18.52
C LYS A 14 -12.66 14.49 18.31
N VAL A 15 -11.79 13.56 17.94
CA VAL A 15 -12.18 12.18 17.71
C VAL A 15 -12.49 11.47 19.02
N SER A 16 -13.72 10.99 19.15
CA SER A 16 -14.21 10.20 20.29
C SER A 16 -14.82 8.89 19.80
N LYS A 17 -14.58 7.79 20.51
CA LYS A 17 -15.14 6.47 20.21
C LYS A 17 -15.50 5.76 21.51
N SER A 18 -16.70 5.21 21.54
CA SER A 18 -17.20 4.38 22.63
C SER A 18 -17.68 3.03 22.09
N TYR A 19 -17.53 1.97 22.87
CA TYR A 19 -18.20 0.69 22.62
C TYR A 19 -19.07 0.36 23.83
N ASN A 20 -20.33 -0.02 23.61
CA ASN A 20 -21.29 -0.35 24.69
C ASN A 20 -21.33 0.71 25.80
N ASN A 21 -21.41 1.99 25.42
CA ASN A 21 -21.35 3.17 26.31
C ASN A 21 -20.07 3.33 27.15
N LYS A 22 -19.03 2.53 26.90
CA LYS A 22 -17.71 2.69 27.52
C LYS A 22 -16.82 3.53 26.58
N PRO A 23 -16.35 4.72 27.00
CA PRO A 23 -15.45 5.52 26.19
C PRO A 23 -14.09 4.84 26.09
N ILE A 24 -13.60 4.67 24.87
CA ILE A 24 -12.27 4.14 24.55
C ILE A 24 -11.34 5.26 24.12
N LEU A 25 -11.83 6.17 23.28
CA LEU A 25 -11.15 7.40 22.88
C LEU A 25 -12.05 8.58 23.22
N LYS A 26 -11.46 9.68 23.70
CA LYS A 26 -12.20 10.88 24.07
C LYS A 26 -11.44 12.13 23.63
N ASP A 27 -12.09 12.94 22.81
CA ASP A 27 -11.68 14.27 22.35
C ASP A 27 -10.24 14.33 21.75
N ILE A 28 -9.84 13.27 21.06
CA ILE A 28 -8.50 13.17 20.46
C ILE A 28 -8.37 14.17 19.31
N SER A 29 -7.47 15.14 19.46
CA SER A 29 -7.11 16.11 18.42
C SER A 29 -5.61 16.08 18.17
N LEU A 30 -5.21 15.57 17.01
CA LEU A 30 -3.81 15.30 16.66
C LEU A 30 -3.56 15.68 15.20
N SER A 31 -2.34 16.08 14.88
CA SER A 31 -1.90 16.30 13.49
C SER A 31 -0.58 15.58 13.26
N TYR A 32 -0.48 14.93 12.11
CA TYR A 32 0.67 14.14 11.68
C TYR A 32 1.43 14.93 10.62
N PHE A 33 2.71 15.18 10.88
CA PHE A 33 3.60 15.84 9.95
C PHE A 33 4.22 14.84 8.97
N TYR A 34 4.50 15.30 7.77
CA TYR A 34 5.21 14.53 6.77
C TYR A 34 6.58 14.07 7.32
N GLY A 35 6.88 12.78 7.19
CA GLY A 35 8.12 12.17 7.68
C GLY A 35 8.18 11.90 9.18
N ALA A 36 7.13 12.22 9.95
CA ALA A 36 7.10 11.94 11.39
C ALA A 36 7.07 10.43 11.69
N LYS A 37 7.91 9.98 12.64
CA LYS A 37 7.89 8.62 13.19
C LYS A 37 7.27 8.66 14.58
N ILE A 38 6.11 8.03 14.75
CA ILE A 38 5.31 8.17 15.97
C ILE A 38 5.03 6.78 16.56
N GLY A 39 5.43 6.59 17.82
CA GLY A 39 5.07 5.42 18.61
C GLY A 39 3.84 5.70 19.47
N VAL A 40 2.80 4.86 19.35
CA VAL A 40 1.61 4.94 20.20
C VAL A 40 1.74 3.96 21.37
N LEU A 41 1.81 4.49 22.59
CA LEU A 41 2.01 3.72 23.82
C LEU A 41 0.77 3.80 24.72
N GLY A 42 0.60 2.79 25.59
CA GLY A 42 -0.50 2.74 26.55
C GLY A 42 -0.81 1.32 27.00
N LEU A 43 -1.58 1.18 28.07
CA LEU A 43 -2.01 -0.12 28.61
C LEU A 43 -2.91 -0.88 27.63
N ASN A 44 -3.09 -2.18 27.86
CA ASN A 44 -4.07 -2.96 27.09
C ASN A 44 -5.48 -2.40 27.33
N GLY A 45 -6.24 -2.27 26.26
CA GLY A 45 -7.57 -1.63 26.30
C GLY A 45 -7.56 -0.10 26.28
N SER A 46 -6.40 0.57 26.21
CA SER A 46 -6.32 2.04 26.14
C SER A 46 -6.73 2.65 24.79
N GLY A 47 -7.28 1.85 23.87
CA GLY A 47 -7.74 2.33 22.57
C GLY A 47 -6.69 2.44 21.47
N LYS A 48 -5.46 1.92 21.65
CA LYS A 48 -4.39 2.00 20.62
C LYS A 48 -4.82 1.42 19.28
N SER A 49 -5.32 0.19 19.27
CA SER A 49 -5.77 -0.46 18.03
C SER A 49 -6.99 0.24 17.43
N THR A 50 -7.87 0.80 18.27
CA THR A 50 -9.00 1.63 17.81
C THR A 50 -8.50 2.91 17.13
N LEU A 51 -7.51 3.60 17.71
CA LEU A 51 -6.90 4.78 17.11
C LEU A 51 -6.30 4.46 15.75
N LEU A 52 -5.51 3.39 15.65
CA LEU A 52 -4.88 2.98 14.38
C LEU A 52 -5.91 2.59 13.32
N ARG A 53 -7.00 1.90 13.69
CA ARG A 53 -8.08 1.58 12.74
C ARG A 53 -8.84 2.81 12.24
N ILE A 54 -9.04 3.82 13.08
CA ILE A 54 -9.64 5.09 12.67
C ILE A 54 -8.69 5.83 11.71
N LEU A 55 -7.38 5.85 12.02
CA LEU A 55 -6.36 6.43 11.13
C LEU A 55 -6.33 5.73 9.76
N ALA A 56 -6.45 4.40 9.76
CA ALA A 56 -6.49 3.57 8.56
C ALA A 56 -7.80 3.72 7.74
N GLY A 57 -8.79 4.44 8.25
CA GLY A 57 -10.12 4.51 7.63
C GLY A 57 -10.96 3.23 7.76
N ILE A 58 -10.50 2.25 8.53
CA ILE A 58 -11.18 0.95 8.75
C ILE A 58 -12.37 1.10 9.72
N ASP A 59 -12.20 1.89 10.78
CA ASP A 59 -13.28 2.22 11.72
C ASP A 59 -13.74 3.65 11.48
N SER A 60 -14.86 3.82 10.78
CA SER A 60 -15.45 5.12 10.43
C SER A 60 -16.52 5.60 11.42
N GLU A 61 -16.89 4.76 12.40
CA GLU A 61 -17.99 5.04 13.33
C GLU A 61 -17.49 5.78 14.58
N PHE A 62 -17.09 7.04 14.44
CA PHE A 62 -16.60 7.85 15.55
C PHE A 62 -17.21 9.25 15.52
N GLU A 63 -17.19 9.93 16.67
CA GLU A 63 -17.54 11.35 16.74
C GLU A 63 -16.32 12.21 16.37
N GLY A 64 -16.54 13.39 15.80
CA GLY A 64 -15.46 14.28 15.34
C GLY A 64 -15.19 14.11 13.84
N ARG A 65 -13.96 14.41 13.40
CA ARG A 65 -13.57 14.25 11.99
C ARG A 65 -12.10 13.94 11.82
N THR A 66 -11.79 13.23 10.74
CA THR A 66 -10.42 13.06 10.24
C THR A 66 -10.29 13.70 8.86
N THR A 67 -9.08 14.12 8.49
CA THR A 67 -8.78 14.66 7.17
C THR A 67 -7.38 14.24 6.77
N MET A 68 -7.22 13.86 5.50
CA MET A 68 -5.95 13.50 4.89
C MET A 68 -5.66 14.48 3.77
N SER A 69 -4.40 14.90 3.64
CA SER A 69 -3.96 15.72 2.51
C SER A 69 -4.05 14.96 1.19
N GLU A 70 -4.38 15.66 0.10
CA GLU A 70 -4.41 15.08 -1.24
C GLU A 70 -3.03 14.55 -1.66
N GLY A 71 -3.04 13.46 -2.44
CA GLY A 71 -1.83 12.82 -2.94
C GLY A 71 -1.12 11.88 -1.95
N PHE A 72 -1.69 11.64 -0.77
CA PHE A 72 -1.19 10.65 0.19
C PHE A 72 -2.10 9.42 0.24
N THR A 73 -1.52 8.28 0.54
CA THR A 73 -2.20 7.01 0.79
C THR A 73 -1.96 6.58 2.24
N ILE A 74 -2.81 5.67 2.73
CA ILE A 74 -2.68 5.06 4.06
C ILE A 74 -2.70 3.56 3.88
N ASP A 75 -1.63 2.90 4.35
CA ASP A 75 -1.57 1.46 4.45
C ASP A 75 -1.64 1.03 5.92
N TYR A 76 -2.34 -0.07 6.17
CA TYR A 76 -2.56 -0.60 7.51
C TYR A 76 -2.18 -2.08 7.57
N LEU A 77 -1.22 -2.38 8.44
CA LEU A 77 -0.84 -3.74 8.78
C LEU A 77 -1.57 -4.16 10.08
N PRO A 78 -2.57 -5.07 10.02
CA PRO A 78 -3.21 -5.60 11.22
C PRO A 78 -2.23 -6.46 12.04
N GLN A 79 -2.58 -6.70 13.31
CA GLN A 79 -1.80 -7.60 14.17
C GLN A 79 -1.85 -9.04 13.68
N GLU A 80 -3.01 -9.47 13.18
CA GLU A 80 -3.24 -10.75 12.54
C GLU A 80 -3.51 -10.46 11.05
N PRO A 81 -2.50 -10.59 10.18
CA PRO A 81 -2.70 -10.41 8.74
C PRO A 81 -3.51 -11.56 8.16
N ASP A 82 -4.42 -11.21 7.26
CA ASP A 82 -5.18 -12.16 6.45
C ASP A 82 -4.37 -12.42 5.18
N LEU A 83 -3.75 -13.59 5.10
CA LEU A 83 -2.89 -14.01 3.99
C LEU A 83 -3.50 -15.24 3.34
N ASP A 84 -3.40 -15.31 2.01
CA ASP A 84 -3.84 -16.48 1.24
C ASP A 84 -2.96 -17.69 1.58
N PRO A 85 -3.53 -18.77 2.16
CA PRO A 85 -2.75 -19.95 2.55
C PRO A 85 -2.20 -20.74 1.35
N GLU A 86 -2.73 -20.52 0.14
CA GLU A 86 -2.26 -21.19 -1.07
C GLU A 86 -1.06 -20.49 -1.70
N LYS A 87 -0.73 -19.26 -1.25
CA LYS A 87 0.40 -18.49 -1.76
C LYS A 87 1.67 -18.76 -0.98
N THR A 88 2.77 -18.81 -1.70
CA THR A 88 4.12 -18.79 -1.15
C THR A 88 4.45 -17.42 -0.56
N VAL A 89 5.47 -17.37 0.30
CA VAL A 89 5.94 -16.11 0.88
C VAL A 89 6.36 -15.12 -0.22
N ARG A 90 6.96 -15.60 -1.32
CA ARG A 90 7.36 -14.72 -2.43
C ARG A 90 6.15 -14.10 -3.11
N GLU A 91 5.13 -14.90 -3.43
CA GLU A 91 3.89 -14.42 -4.06
C GLU A 91 3.19 -13.38 -3.16
N VAL A 92 3.16 -13.58 -1.84
CA VAL A 92 2.61 -12.58 -0.90
C VAL A 92 3.42 -11.28 -0.90
N VAL A 93 4.75 -11.35 -1.02
CA VAL A 93 5.59 -10.14 -1.08
C VAL A 93 5.46 -9.43 -2.43
N GLU A 94 5.26 -10.18 -3.52
CA GLU A 94 5.00 -9.67 -4.86
C GLU A 94 3.72 -8.83 -4.93
N GLU A 95 2.71 -9.13 -4.11
CA GLU A 95 1.49 -8.31 -4.02
C GLU A 95 1.78 -6.86 -3.63
N GLY A 96 2.84 -6.62 -2.84
CA GLY A 96 3.31 -5.27 -2.50
C GLY A 96 3.81 -4.47 -3.71
N ALA A 97 4.10 -5.16 -4.82
CA ALA A 97 4.52 -4.59 -6.10
C ALA A 97 3.61 -5.07 -7.26
N GLN A 98 2.35 -5.43 -6.97
CA GLN A 98 1.45 -6.10 -7.93
C GLN A 98 1.34 -5.34 -9.26
N ALA A 99 1.27 -4.01 -9.23
CA ALA A 99 1.19 -3.20 -10.45
C ALA A 99 2.40 -3.39 -11.39
N THR A 100 3.59 -3.65 -10.83
CA THR A 100 4.80 -3.94 -11.61
C THR A 100 4.83 -5.39 -12.07
N VAL A 101 4.39 -6.32 -11.23
CA VAL A 101 4.22 -7.75 -11.57
C VAL A 101 3.26 -7.90 -12.76
N ASP A 102 2.11 -7.23 -12.70
CA ASP A 102 1.09 -7.24 -13.76
C ASP A 102 1.64 -6.68 -15.08
N LEU A 103 2.47 -5.63 -15.02
CA LEU A 103 3.12 -5.06 -16.20
C LEU A 103 4.08 -6.06 -16.87
N LEU A 104 4.88 -6.78 -16.08
CA LEU A 104 5.79 -7.80 -16.59
C LEU A 104 5.01 -8.98 -17.19
N ALA A 105 3.94 -9.42 -16.51
CA ALA A 105 3.05 -10.46 -17.02
C ALA A 105 2.39 -10.04 -18.34
N GLU A 106 1.91 -8.80 -18.42
CA GLU A 106 1.34 -8.25 -19.65
C GLU A 106 2.38 -8.20 -20.79
N PHE A 107 3.60 -7.74 -20.51
CA PHE A 107 4.67 -7.71 -21.50
C PHE A 107 5.01 -9.10 -22.03
N ASN A 108 5.10 -10.10 -21.15
CA ASN A 108 5.34 -11.49 -21.54
C ASN A 108 4.19 -12.04 -22.39
N ALA A 109 2.93 -11.79 -22.01
CA ALA A 109 1.77 -12.21 -22.79
C ALA A 109 1.72 -11.54 -24.18
N ILE A 110 2.15 -10.28 -24.29
CA ILE A 110 2.30 -9.60 -25.58
C ILE A 110 3.37 -10.27 -26.44
N ASN A 111 4.52 -10.61 -25.85
CA ASN A 111 5.60 -11.32 -26.55
C ASN A 111 5.17 -12.70 -27.06
N GLU A 112 4.41 -13.44 -26.27
CA GLU A 112 3.87 -14.74 -26.68
C GLU A 112 2.90 -14.59 -27.86
N LYS A 113 2.03 -13.58 -27.84
CA LYS A 113 1.11 -13.31 -28.96
C LYS A 113 1.84 -13.02 -30.27
N PHE A 114 3.01 -12.38 -30.26
CA PHE A 114 3.79 -12.17 -31.48
C PHE A 114 4.22 -13.47 -32.18
N ALA A 115 4.18 -14.62 -31.49
CA ALA A 115 4.46 -15.93 -32.10
C ALA A 115 3.23 -16.54 -32.81
N GLU A 116 2.04 -15.96 -32.65
CA GLU A 116 0.80 -16.45 -33.26
C GLU A 116 0.49 -15.72 -34.58
N PRO A 117 -0.15 -16.39 -35.56
CA PRO A 117 -0.62 -15.73 -36.77
C PRO A 117 -1.69 -14.67 -36.44
N MET A 118 -1.48 -13.44 -36.88
CA MET A 118 -2.43 -12.33 -36.73
C MET A 118 -2.46 -11.46 -37.99
N ASN A 119 -3.46 -10.60 -38.12
CA ASN A 119 -3.54 -9.65 -39.23
C ASN A 119 -2.72 -8.37 -38.96
N ASP A 120 -2.53 -7.54 -40.00
CA ASP A 120 -1.70 -6.34 -39.92
C ASP A 120 -2.23 -5.30 -38.89
N ASP A 121 -3.55 -5.17 -38.75
CA ASP A 121 -4.17 -4.24 -37.79
C ASP A 121 -3.95 -4.72 -36.34
N GLU A 122 -4.08 -6.03 -36.11
CA GLU A 122 -3.79 -6.67 -34.81
C GLU A 122 -2.31 -6.53 -34.44
N MET A 123 -1.41 -6.75 -35.41
CA MET A 123 0.03 -6.58 -35.25
C MET A 123 0.39 -5.15 -34.85
N GLN A 124 -0.16 -4.15 -35.55
CA GLN A 124 0.11 -2.74 -35.24
C GLN A 124 -0.41 -2.37 -33.85
N ALA A 125 -1.62 -2.79 -33.49
CA ALA A 125 -2.18 -2.54 -32.16
C ALA A 125 -1.35 -3.19 -31.04
N LEU A 126 -0.81 -4.38 -31.29
CA LEU A 126 0.02 -5.11 -30.33
C LEU A 126 1.39 -4.42 -30.13
N ILE A 127 2.00 -3.91 -31.21
CA ILE A 127 3.23 -3.10 -31.15
C ILE A 127 3.00 -1.82 -30.34
N ASP A 128 1.91 -1.11 -30.61
CA ASP A 128 1.58 0.12 -29.89
C ASP A 128 1.34 -0.15 -28.40
N ARG A 129 0.68 -1.26 -28.07
CA ARG A 129 0.47 -1.67 -26.68
C ARG A 129 1.78 -2.06 -26.00
N GLN A 130 2.64 -2.81 -26.69
CA GLN A 130 3.94 -3.20 -26.18
C GLN A 130 4.78 -1.96 -25.84
N ALA A 131 4.80 -0.95 -26.70
CA ALA A 131 5.52 0.30 -26.46
C ALA A 131 5.04 1.01 -25.19
N GLN A 132 3.72 1.11 -24.99
CA GLN A 132 3.16 1.69 -23.76
C GLN A 132 3.52 0.90 -22.50
N VAL A 133 3.53 -0.43 -22.58
CA VAL A 133 3.90 -1.31 -21.47
C VAL A 133 5.39 -1.17 -21.16
N GLN A 134 6.24 -1.16 -22.19
CA GLN A 134 7.69 -0.94 -22.08
C GLN A 134 8.00 0.39 -21.38
N ASP A 135 7.39 1.49 -21.81
CA ASP A 135 7.58 2.81 -21.18
C ASP A 135 7.22 2.78 -19.69
N ARG A 136 6.16 2.05 -19.32
CA ARG A 136 5.75 1.88 -17.92
C ARG A 136 6.70 1.00 -17.12
N LEU A 137 7.22 -0.08 -17.71
CA LEU A 137 8.21 -0.95 -17.09
C LEU A 137 9.51 -0.20 -16.79
N ASP A 138 9.96 0.62 -17.73
CA ASP A 138 11.16 1.43 -17.56
C ASP A 138 10.95 2.52 -16.48
N ALA A 139 9.76 3.13 -16.45
CA ALA A 139 9.40 4.13 -15.45
C ALA A 139 9.29 3.57 -14.02
N THR A 140 8.95 2.29 -13.86
CA THR A 140 8.81 1.63 -12.55
C THR A 140 10.04 0.86 -12.10
N ASP A 141 11.13 0.88 -12.89
CA ASP A 141 12.33 0.08 -12.67
C ASP A 141 12.01 -1.43 -12.54
N ALA A 142 11.08 -1.90 -13.39
CA ALA A 142 10.52 -3.23 -13.30
C ALA A 142 11.54 -4.34 -13.54
N TRP A 143 12.58 -4.08 -14.33
CA TRP A 143 13.63 -5.05 -14.63
C TRP A 143 14.50 -5.42 -13.42
N ASN A 144 14.46 -4.61 -12.36
CA ASN A 144 15.11 -4.88 -11.09
C ASN A 144 14.15 -5.44 -10.03
N LEU A 145 12.92 -5.82 -10.41
CA LEU A 145 11.90 -6.28 -9.47
C LEU A 145 12.38 -7.45 -8.61
N ASP A 146 12.98 -8.48 -9.21
CA ASP A 146 13.48 -9.65 -8.46
C ASP A 146 14.48 -9.25 -7.37
N SER A 147 15.46 -8.42 -7.71
CA SER A 147 16.45 -7.95 -6.72
C SER A 147 15.81 -7.11 -5.61
N ARG A 148 14.79 -6.32 -5.94
CA ARG A 148 14.04 -5.53 -4.95
C ARG A 148 13.19 -6.41 -4.04
N LEU A 149 12.57 -7.46 -4.59
CA LEU A 149 11.82 -8.45 -3.81
C LEU A 149 12.75 -9.21 -2.86
N ASP A 150 13.91 -9.66 -3.34
CA ASP A 150 14.88 -10.36 -2.50
C ASP A 150 15.40 -9.47 -1.35
N MET A 151 15.69 -8.20 -1.64
CA MET A 151 16.07 -7.22 -0.61
C MET A 151 14.94 -6.98 0.40
N ALA A 152 13.68 -6.92 -0.05
CA ALA A 152 12.53 -6.76 0.82
C ALA A 152 12.32 -8.00 1.71
N MET A 153 12.43 -9.20 1.14
CA MET A 153 12.32 -10.46 1.87
C MET A 153 13.40 -10.58 2.96
N ASP A 154 14.64 -10.19 2.67
CA ASP A 154 15.73 -10.16 3.67
C ASP A 154 15.45 -9.14 4.79
N ALA A 155 15.02 -7.93 4.43
CA ALA A 155 14.69 -6.88 5.41
C ALA A 155 13.52 -7.29 6.33
N LEU A 156 12.53 -8.00 5.79
CA LEU A 156 11.39 -8.57 6.53
C LEU A 156 11.75 -9.84 7.30
N ARG A 157 12.95 -10.40 7.08
CA ARG A 157 13.40 -11.69 7.65
C ARG A 157 12.45 -12.83 7.31
N CYS A 158 11.98 -12.85 6.07
CA CYS A 158 11.20 -13.96 5.53
C CYS A 158 11.99 -15.26 5.64
N PRO A 159 11.33 -16.41 5.84
CA PRO A 159 11.99 -17.71 5.76
C PRO A 159 12.56 -17.92 4.34
N PRO A 160 13.64 -18.71 4.20
CA PRO A 160 14.16 -19.07 2.88
C PRO A 160 13.11 -19.84 2.07
N ALA A 161 13.13 -19.65 0.75
CA ALA A 161 12.25 -20.33 -0.21
C ALA A 161 12.53 -21.84 -0.29
#